data_AF-A0A1H6Q9Q8-F1
#
_entry.id   AF-A0A1H6Q9Q8-F1
#
_cell.length_a   1.000
_cell.length_b   1.000
_cell.length_c   1.000
_cell.angle_alpha   90.00
_cell.angle_beta   90.00
_cell.angle_gamma   90.00
#
_symmetry.space_group_name_H-M   'P 1'
#
loop_
_entity.id
_entity.type
_entity.pdbx_description
1 polymer ?
#
loop_
_entity_poly.entity_id
_entity_poly.type
_entity_poly.pdbx_seq_one_letter_code
_entity_poly.pdbx_strand_id
1 'polypeptide(L)'
;MFHDPYKKNAHDIPGLVPEVSRESITASKLPKLVDPVFKPGALPVIPGIIPEKVEKEDKDASKQVNGTTKAKLKTRKEADAVKFRAPGIPVSQQIHTVFFNGMPKISDKALDGMLGLLPTISAWTRLKDVCGYNTDSGFITFSSAMGVAVARRCLGELTVMDGEEEKKINVTCEENTMSKIDDVNDALILSETGKSPANLIDSMQAIIDGTEVAEEEEDEEEEEELPLSQITFDVDPFYDVIEPDRTNLKNDIKNFRNSAVNAEKDAFAKRGEFGKQRISRRTTAAEKVLGHVKGTSTSSSTTTTNRATDLRLSEKEREMYREYSRELHSIENRDKISDEDYAVEIMDKKEDEVEDLFIEAQKRWLSYENGRLRDLVSQWKQVEPEELENNRKTAIARLLDYDDDKERSKERHIYYYDHATWSRNRAEFRDGEIRREKEEAEEGEEAEVAAPVGPITISLKPKEDPKEAVDVLSKPVSVPDVGRLTEYVGEQVEEFLGAKEEDLIKFIVDHIVSGHSAQELITELEGPLDEEGAILVKNVWGWLQ
;
A
#
# COMPACT_ATOMS: atom_id res chain seq x y z
N MET A 1 14.49 59.30 -19.00
CA MET A 1 15.86 59.14 -18.47
C MET A 1 15.78 59.22 -16.95
N PHE A 2 15.56 58.09 -16.29
CA PHE A 2 15.53 57.98 -14.84
C PHE A 2 16.62 57.00 -14.39
N HIS A 3 17.39 57.45 -13.40
CA HIS A 3 18.65 56.85 -12.96
C HIS A 3 18.42 55.72 -11.95
N ASP A 4 19.12 54.63 -12.20
CA ASP A 4 19.20 53.40 -11.41
C ASP A 4 20.03 53.58 -10.12
N PRO A 5 19.49 53.28 -8.92
CA PRO A 5 20.15 53.53 -7.65
C PRO A 5 20.66 52.26 -6.94
N TYR A 6 21.31 51.31 -7.61
CA TYR A 6 22.02 50.22 -6.90
C TYR A 6 23.40 49.88 -7.50
N LYS A 7 24.35 50.78 -7.30
CA LYS A 7 25.79 50.45 -7.31
C LYS A 7 26.51 51.24 -6.21
N LYS A 8 26.74 50.60 -5.05
CA LYS A 8 27.78 51.02 -4.10
C LYS A 8 28.47 49.81 -3.45
N ASN A 9 29.72 49.64 -3.89
CA ASN A 9 30.93 49.51 -3.08
C ASN A 9 30.91 48.54 -1.89
N ALA A 10 31.50 47.37 -2.15
CA ALA A 10 32.17 46.57 -1.13
C ALA A 10 33.52 47.23 -0.78
N HIS A 11 33.63 47.78 0.42
CA HIS A 11 34.89 47.96 1.14
C HIS A 11 34.58 48.15 2.65
N ASP A 12 35.39 47.48 3.47
CA ASP A 12 35.62 47.68 4.91
C ASP A 12 34.63 47.09 5.92
N ILE A 13 34.99 45.90 6.44
CA ILE A 13 34.70 45.51 7.83
C ILE A 13 36.00 45.00 8.48
N PRO A 14 36.43 45.57 9.63
CA PRO A 14 37.66 45.24 10.32
C PRO A 14 37.50 44.03 11.25
N GLY A 15 38.62 43.37 11.52
CA GLY A 15 38.69 42.04 12.11
C GLY A 15 38.50 41.91 13.62
N LEU A 16 38.43 40.64 14.03
CA LEU A 16 38.63 40.13 15.38
C LEU A 16 38.87 38.62 15.27
N VAL A 17 40.14 38.20 15.31
CA VAL A 17 40.54 36.81 15.54
C VAL A 17 41.44 36.84 16.77
N PRO A 18 41.11 36.13 17.87
CA PRO A 18 42.07 35.92 18.94
C PRO A 18 43.00 34.76 18.55
N GLU A 19 44.31 35.06 18.51
CA GLU A 19 45.38 34.09 18.57
C GLU A 19 45.24 33.24 19.83
N VAL A 20 45.14 31.92 19.66
CA VAL A 20 45.39 30.95 20.75
C VAL A 20 46.71 30.26 20.46
N SER A 21 47.64 30.50 21.38
CA SER A 21 48.98 29.96 21.47
C SER A 21 49.01 28.43 21.43
N ARG A 22 49.79 27.89 20.49
CA ARG A 22 50.20 26.47 20.48
C ARG A 22 51.30 26.27 21.53
N GLU A 23 50.91 25.81 22.72
CA GLU A 23 51.86 25.21 23.66
C GLU A 23 52.14 23.75 23.26
N SER A 24 53.41 23.49 22.98
CA SER A 24 53.99 22.18 22.75
C SER A 24 54.00 21.37 24.05
N ILE A 25 53.13 20.37 24.16
CA ILE A 25 53.21 19.36 25.21
C ILE A 25 54.07 18.19 24.69
N THR A 26 55.17 18.00 25.38
CA THR A 26 56.18 16.97 25.19
C THR A 26 55.63 15.60 25.60
N ALA A 27 55.74 14.64 24.68
CA ALA A 27 55.43 13.24 24.93
C ALA A 27 56.44 12.63 25.91
N SER A 28 56.03 12.40 27.16
CA SER A 28 56.74 11.47 28.03
C SER A 28 55.80 10.84 29.06
N LYS A 29 55.95 9.52 29.23
CA LYS A 29 55.29 8.61 30.19
C LYS A 29 53.84 8.18 29.88
N LEU A 30 53.74 7.10 29.09
CA LEU A 30 52.72 6.07 29.30
C LEU A 30 53.38 4.83 29.94
N PRO A 31 52.76 4.20 30.95
CA PRO A 31 53.26 2.96 31.54
C PRO A 31 52.99 1.76 30.62
N LYS A 32 53.98 0.88 30.53
CA LYS A 32 53.91 -0.39 29.78
C LYS A 32 52.83 -1.28 30.39
N LEU A 33 51.77 -1.55 29.63
CA LEU A 33 50.87 -2.68 29.90
C LEU A 33 51.64 -3.96 29.54
N VAL A 34 51.67 -4.88 30.49
CA VAL A 34 52.30 -6.20 30.38
C VAL A 34 51.31 -7.14 29.72
N ASP A 35 51.69 -7.74 28.59
CA ASP A 35 50.94 -8.79 27.92
C ASP A 35 50.86 -10.05 28.81
N PRO A 36 49.67 -10.64 29.04
CA PRO A 36 49.60 -11.99 29.57
C PRO A 36 49.84 -13.00 28.43
N VAL A 37 50.95 -13.72 28.57
CA VAL A 37 51.31 -14.93 27.82
C VAL A 37 50.20 -15.97 27.94
N PHE A 38 49.43 -16.19 26.87
CA PHE A 38 48.54 -17.33 26.74
C PHE A 38 49.36 -18.59 26.45
N LYS A 39 49.39 -19.54 27.39
CA LYS A 39 49.85 -20.92 27.17
C LYS A 39 48.68 -21.76 26.64
N PRO A 40 48.84 -22.54 25.56
CA PRO A 40 47.82 -23.46 25.11
C PRO A 40 47.93 -24.78 25.87
N GLY A 41 46.84 -25.24 26.47
CA GLY A 41 46.75 -26.62 26.96
C GLY A 41 45.86 -26.80 28.19
N ALA A 42 44.62 -27.25 27.95
CA ALA A 42 43.90 -28.31 28.68
C ALA A 42 42.39 -28.13 28.50
N LEU A 43 41.79 -29.00 27.69
CA LEU A 43 40.34 -29.18 27.61
C LEU A 43 39.82 -29.82 28.91
N PRO A 44 38.72 -29.34 29.51
CA PRO A 44 38.03 -30.08 30.54
C PRO A 44 37.15 -31.19 29.94
N VAL A 45 37.35 -32.39 30.47
CA VAL A 45 36.62 -33.63 30.23
C VAL A 45 35.17 -33.50 30.72
N ILE A 46 34.21 -33.88 29.88
CA ILE A 46 32.79 -34.07 30.24
C ILE A 46 32.58 -35.54 30.64
N PRO A 47 32.15 -35.87 31.86
CA PRO A 47 31.51 -37.13 32.19
C PRO A 47 29.98 -36.93 32.22
N GLY A 48 29.09 -37.78 31.74
CA GLY A 48 29.15 -39.07 31.08
C GLY A 48 27.69 -39.48 30.87
N ILE A 49 27.33 -39.92 29.66
CA ILE A 49 26.03 -40.52 29.33
C ILE A 49 26.34 -41.95 28.91
N ILE A 50 25.98 -42.98 29.68
CA ILE A 50 25.59 -44.30 29.15
C ILE A 50 24.74 -45.07 30.21
N PRO A 51 24.04 -46.17 29.89
CA PRO A 51 22.60 -46.23 29.85
C PRO A 51 22.01 -47.26 30.85
N GLU A 52 20.75 -47.11 31.21
CA GLU A 52 20.08 -48.08 32.08
C GLU A 52 19.66 -49.33 31.27
N LYS A 53 20.20 -50.48 31.70
CA LYS A 53 19.94 -51.80 31.14
C LYS A 53 18.60 -52.33 31.63
N VAL A 54 17.92 -52.96 30.68
CA VAL A 54 16.82 -53.91 30.83
C VAL A 54 17.28 -55.12 31.66
N GLU A 55 16.58 -55.41 32.76
CA GLU A 55 16.52 -56.76 33.35
C GLU A 55 15.07 -57.20 33.50
N LYS A 56 14.82 -58.42 32.98
CA LYS A 56 13.65 -59.26 33.24
C LYS A 56 13.94 -60.07 34.50
N GLU A 57 12.94 -60.27 35.35
CA GLU A 57 12.74 -61.54 36.06
C GLU A 57 11.34 -61.58 36.72
N ASP A 58 10.98 -62.79 37.14
CA ASP A 58 9.68 -63.42 37.01
C ASP A 58 8.66 -63.25 38.16
N LYS A 59 7.42 -63.58 37.79
CA LYS A 59 6.31 -64.23 38.54
C LYS A 59 6.59 -64.66 39.98
N ASP A 60 5.74 -64.25 40.93
CA ASP A 60 4.65 -65.06 41.51
C ASP A 60 4.13 -64.46 42.85
N ALA A 61 2.90 -64.86 43.19
CA ALA A 61 2.26 -64.83 44.52
C ALA A 61 1.36 -63.62 44.90
N SER A 62 0.08 -63.86 44.65
CA SER A 62 -1.12 -63.45 45.40
C SER A 62 -0.94 -63.00 46.87
N LYS A 63 -1.61 -61.88 47.23
CA LYS A 63 -2.43 -61.79 48.44
C LYS A 63 -3.37 -60.57 48.42
N GLN A 64 -4.67 -60.87 48.54
CA GLN A 64 -5.73 -59.92 48.88
C GLN A 64 -5.46 -59.26 50.24
N VAL A 65 -5.67 -57.94 50.37
CA VAL A 65 -6.25 -57.30 51.57
C VAL A 65 -6.96 -56.00 51.15
N ASN A 66 -8.22 -55.88 51.57
CA ASN A 66 -9.08 -54.71 51.45
C ASN A 66 -8.55 -53.50 52.23
N GLY A 67 -8.71 -52.29 51.68
CA GLY A 67 -8.36 -51.05 52.38
C GLY A 67 -8.90 -49.82 51.69
N THR A 68 -10.17 -49.51 51.94
CA THR A 68 -10.83 -48.24 51.65
C THR A 68 -10.08 -47.06 52.27
N THR A 69 -9.57 -46.15 51.44
CA THR A 69 -9.36 -44.75 51.84
C THR A 69 -9.74 -43.82 50.69
N LYS A 70 -10.82 -43.06 50.94
CA LYS A 70 -11.25 -41.91 50.14
C LYS A 70 -10.13 -40.87 50.14
N ALA A 71 -9.45 -40.70 49.01
CA ALA A 71 -8.57 -39.57 48.76
C ALA A 71 -9.28 -38.57 47.85
N LYS A 72 -9.40 -37.34 48.38
CA LYS A 72 -9.87 -36.10 47.76
C LYS A 72 -9.33 -35.96 46.33
N LEU A 73 -10.22 -36.04 45.35
CA LEU A 73 -9.96 -35.61 43.98
C LEU A 73 -9.80 -34.09 43.98
N LYS A 74 -8.56 -33.60 44.07
CA LYS A 74 -8.24 -32.21 43.74
C LYS A 74 -8.53 -32.06 42.25
N THR A 75 -9.48 -31.19 41.93
CA THR A 75 -9.82 -30.74 40.59
C THR A 75 -8.56 -30.26 39.87
N ARG A 76 -8.15 -31.02 38.85
CA ARG A 76 -7.17 -30.66 37.85
C ARG A 76 -7.87 -29.67 36.89
N LYS A 77 -7.89 -28.38 37.27
CA LYS A 77 -8.44 -27.28 36.45
C LYS A 77 -7.36 -26.38 35.83
N GLU A 78 -6.12 -26.87 35.76
CA GLU A 78 -4.97 -26.21 35.12
C GLU A 78 -4.16 -27.24 34.32
N ALA A 79 -4.84 -28.01 33.47
CA ALA A 79 -4.16 -28.80 32.46
C ALA A 79 -4.46 -28.17 31.10
N ASP A 80 -3.40 -27.66 30.50
CA ASP A 80 -3.20 -27.48 29.06
C ASP A 80 -3.92 -26.29 28.39
N ALA A 81 -3.47 -25.08 28.72
CA ALA A 81 -3.36 -24.04 27.70
C ALA A 81 -2.22 -24.46 26.75
N VAL A 82 -2.50 -25.40 25.85
CA VAL A 82 -1.59 -25.74 24.75
C VAL A 82 -1.38 -24.46 23.95
N LYS A 83 -0.16 -23.90 24.01
CA LYS A 83 0.21 -22.74 23.19
C LYS A 83 0.00 -23.14 21.73
N PHE A 84 -1.04 -22.59 21.13
CA PHE A 84 -1.35 -22.81 19.73
C PHE A 84 -0.24 -22.20 18.87
N ARG A 85 0.47 -23.04 18.12
CA ARG A 85 1.34 -22.64 17.01
C ARG A 85 0.91 -23.44 15.80
N ALA A 86 0.43 -22.76 14.76
CA ALA A 86 0.13 -23.40 13.49
C ALA A 86 1.45 -23.94 12.87
N PRO A 87 1.61 -25.26 12.70
CA PRO A 87 2.84 -25.82 12.16
C PRO A 87 3.01 -25.42 10.69
N GLY A 88 4.17 -24.86 10.34
CA GLY A 88 4.56 -24.60 8.95
C GLY A 88 4.12 -23.26 8.35
N ILE A 89 3.36 -22.44 9.08
CA ILE A 89 2.97 -21.09 8.62
C ILE A 89 4.07 -20.08 9.01
N PRO A 90 4.57 -19.23 8.10
CA PRO A 90 5.54 -18.18 8.43
C PRO A 90 4.98 -17.21 9.48
N VAL A 91 5.85 -16.68 10.34
CA VAL A 91 5.46 -15.82 11.49
C VAL A 91 4.63 -14.61 11.07
N SER A 92 4.87 -14.06 9.87
CA SER A 92 4.05 -12.97 9.32
C SER A 92 2.60 -13.41 9.08
N GLN A 93 2.37 -14.58 8.50
CA GLN A 93 1.03 -15.12 8.25
C GLN A 93 0.33 -15.61 9.53
N GLN A 94 1.10 -16.01 10.56
CA GLN A 94 0.53 -16.38 11.86
C GLN A 94 -0.24 -15.22 12.50
N ILE A 95 0.19 -13.97 12.26
CA ILE A 95 -0.47 -12.75 12.76
C ILE A 95 -1.85 -12.53 12.15
N HIS A 96 -2.10 -13.15 11.00
CA HIS A 96 -3.31 -12.97 10.21
C HIS A 96 -4.24 -14.19 10.27
N THR A 97 -3.95 -15.17 11.13
CA THR A 97 -4.71 -16.42 11.20
C THR A 97 -5.45 -16.52 12.53
N VAL A 98 -6.73 -16.86 12.45
CA VAL A 98 -7.60 -17.08 13.61
C VAL A 98 -8.05 -18.54 13.61
N PHE A 99 -7.91 -19.21 14.76
CA PHE A 99 -8.50 -20.53 14.97
C PHE A 99 -9.83 -20.37 15.69
N PHE A 100 -10.87 -20.97 15.14
CA PHE A 100 -12.18 -21.04 15.79
C PHE A 100 -12.52 -22.49 16.10
N ASN A 101 -13.23 -22.69 17.21
CA ASN A 101 -13.67 -23.99 17.70
C ASN A 101 -15.10 -23.91 18.27
N GLY A 102 -15.80 -25.03 18.26
CA GLY A 102 -17.17 -25.14 18.77
C GLY A 102 -18.22 -24.62 17.80
N MET A 103 -17.97 -24.72 16.50
CA MET A 103 -18.98 -24.33 15.52
C MET A 103 -20.17 -25.30 15.50
N PRO A 104 -21.40 -24.77 15.48
CA PRO A 104 -22.61 -25.55 15.26
C PRO A 104 -22.62 -26.21 13.87
N LYS A 105 -23.50 -27.19 13.65
CA LYS A 105 -23.65 -27.90 12.37
C LYS A 105 -24.36 -27.05 11.31
N ILE A 106 -23.78 -25.90 10.97
CA ILE A 106 -24.25 -25.00 9.92
C ILE A 106 -23.69 -25.45 8.57
N SER A 107 -24.52 -25.32 7.53
CA SER A 107 -24.12 -25.53 6.14
C SER A 107 -22.98 -24.59 5.73
N ASP A 108 -22.10 -25.04 4.83
CA ASP A 108 -20.97 -24.21 4.39
C ASP A 108 -21.44 -22.90 3.73
N LYS A 109 -22.61 -22.89 3.07
CA LYS A 109 -23.20 -21.67 2.47
C LYS A 109 -23.59 -20.61 3.51
N ALA A 110 -24.20 -21.01 4.61
CA ALA A 110 -24.55 -20.06 5.68
C ALA A 110 -23.28 -19.60 6.41
N LEU A 111 -22.25 -20.45 6.49
CA LEU A 111 -20.96 -20.04 6.98
C LEU A 111 -20.28 -19.01 6.07
N ASP A 112 -20.30 -19.23 4.76
CA ASP A 112 -19.80 -18.27 3.77
C ASP A 112 -20.51 -16.92 3.90
N GLY A 113 -21.84 -16.93 4.10
CA GLY A 113 -22.61 -15.70 4.33
C GLY A 113 -22.20 -14.99 5.62
N MET A 114 -22.08 -15.72 6.73
CA MET A 114 -21.67 -15.18 8.04
C MET A 114 -20.24 -14.61 7.97
N LEU A 115 -19.31 -15.36 7.38
CA LEU A 115 -17.91 -14.94 7.26
C LEU A 115 -17.76 -13.80 6.25
N GLY A 116 -18.57 -13.75 5.20
CA GLY A 116 -18.57 -12.66 4.22
C GLY A 116 -18.90 -11.28 4.79
N LEU A 117 -19.51 -11.21 5.98
CA LEU A 117 -19.74 -9.96 6.70
C LEU A 117 -18.47 -9.40 7.37
N LEU A 118 -17.45 -10.23 7.60
CA LEU A 118 -16.20 -9.79 8.22
C LEU A 118 -15.32 -9.11 7.16
N PRO A 119 -14.71 -7.96 7.47
CA PRO A 119 -13.82 -7.29 6.54
C PRO A 119 -12.56 -8.14 6.32
N THR A 120 -11.98 -8.04 5.13
CA THR A 120 -10.61 -8.51 4.84
C THR A 120 -10.36 -10.01 5.02
N ILE A 121 -11.39 -10.87 4.90
CA ILE A 121 -11.14 -12.32 4.81
C ILE A 121 -10.43 -12.64 3.50
N SER A 122 -9.30 -13.31 3.60
CA SER A 122 -8.56 -13.85 2.45
C SER A 122 -9.02 -15.27 2.12
N ALA A 123 -9.08 -16.15 3.13
CA ALA A 123 -9.57 -17.51 2.97
C ALA A 123 -10.07 -18.07 4.30
N TRP A 124 -10.89 -19.10 4.24
CA TRP A 124 -11.23 -19.90 5.42
C TRP A 124 -11.23 -21.38 5.05
N THR A 125 -10.95 -22.24 6.03
CA THR A 125 -10.91 -23.69 5.82
C THR A 125 -11.46 -24.40 7.05
N ARG A 126 -12.52 -25.18 6.85
CA ARG A 126 -13.04 -26.10 7.88
C ARG A 126 -12.13 -27.32 7.98
N LEU A 127 -11.77 -27.70 9.19
CA LEU A 127 -11.06 -28.95 9.41
C LEU A 127 -11.99 -30.13 9.13
N LYS A 128 -11.47 -31.13 8.43
CA LYS A 128 -12.18 -32.39 8.16
C LYS A 128 -11.58 -33.49 9.00
N ASP A 129 -12.43 -34.33 9.57
CA ASP A 129 -12.00 -35.53 10.29
C ASP A 129 -11.40 -36.56 9.31
N VAL A 130 -10.79 -37.62 9.82
CA VAL A 130 -10.21 -38.73 9.04
C VAL A 130 -11.22 -39.35 8.08
N CYS A 131 -12.52 -39.25 8.40
CA CYS A 131 -13.61 -39.74 7.57
C CYS A 131 -14.08 -38.73 6.49
N GLY A 132 -13.48 -37.55 6.41
CA GLY A 132 -13.85 -36.48 5.47
C GLY A 132 -15.05 -35.63 5.90
N TYR A 133 -15.61 -35.86 7.09
CA TYR A 133 -16.70 -35.03 7.64
C TYR A 133 -16.16 -33.72 8.20
N ASN A 134 -16.91 -32.65 7.96
CA ASN A 134 -16.63 -31.34 8.51
C ASN A 134 -16.66 -31.39 10.05
N THR A 135 -15.59 -30.95 10.69
CA THR A 135 -15.51 -30.78 12.14
C THR A 135 -16.08 -29.41 12.56
N ASP A 136 -16.19 -29.21 13.87
CA ASP A 136 -16.60 -27.97 14.54
C ASP A 136 -15.47 -26.92 14.65
N SER A 137 -14.33 -27.17 13.99
CA SER A 137 -13.15 -26.32 14.06
C SER A 137 -12.62 -25.96 12.68
N GLY A 138 -11.89 -24.85 12.61
CA GLY A 138 -11.32 -24.38 11.36
C GLY A 138 -10.43 -23.16 11.53
N PHE A 139 -9.88 -22.72 10.41
CA PHE A 139 -8.98 -21.57 10.32
C PHE A 139 -9.60 -20.51 9.42
N ILE A 140 -9.40 -19.25 9.79
CA ILE A 140 -9.70 -18.08 8.95
C ILE A 140 -8.40 -17.30 8.80
N THR A 141 -8.04 -16.97 7.57
CA THR A 141 -6.91 -16.11 7.24
C THR A 141 -7.44 -14.77 6.74
N PHE A 142 -6.90 -13.69 7.30
CA PHE A 142 -7.25 -12.32 6.97
C PHE A 142 -6.11 -11.66 6.18
N SER A 143 -6.40 -10.62 5.39
CA SER A 143 -5.35 -9.79 4.79
C SER A 143 -4.85 -8.71 5.77
N SER A 144 -5.63 -8.39 6.81
CA SER A 144 -5.30 -7.35 7.79
C SER A 144 -5.38 -7.85 9.24
N ALA A 145 -4.52 -7.33 10.11
CA ALA A 145 -4.61 -7.56 11.55
C ALA A 145 -5.88 -6.95 12.16
N MET A 146 -6.44 -5.92 11.53
CA MET A 146 -7.72 -5.33 11.93
C MET A 146 -8.87 -6.33 11.74
N GLY A 147 -8.90 -7.05 10.61
CA GLY A 147 -9.89 -8.11 10.37
C GLY A 147 -9.87 -9.19 11.44
N VAL A 148 -8.68 -9.56 11.93
CA VAL A 148 -8.51 -10.49 13.05
C VAL A 148 -9.14 -9.95 14.34
N ALA A 149 -8.96 -8.66 14.63
CA ALA A 149 -9.55 -8.01 15.80
C ALA A 149 -11.09 -8.02 15.74
N VAL A 150 -11.65 -7.64 14.58
CA VAL A 150 -13.11 -7.65 14.33
C VAL A 150 -13.66 -9.07 14.47
N ALA A 151 -13.03 -10.05 13.84
CA ALA A 151 -13.44 -11.45 13.90
C ALA A 151 -13.42 -11.99 15.34
N ARG A 152 -12.37 -11.70 16.12
CA ARG A 152 -12.29 -12.11 17.52
C ARG A 152 -13.41 -11.49 18.36
N ARG A 153 -13.75 -10.22 18.13
CA ARG A 153 -14.81 -9.51 18.85
C ARG A 153 -16.19 -10.07 18.50
N CYS A 154 -16.52 -10.12 17.22
CA CYS A 154 -17.85 -10.54 16.74
C CYS A 154 -18.08 -12.04 16.91
N LEU A 155 -17.19 -12.88 16.38
CA LEU A 155 -17.36 -14.34 16.48
C LEU A 155 -17.20 -14.85 17.91
N GLY A 156 -16.41 -14.15 18.74
CA GLY A 156 -16.22 -14.50 20.14
C GLY A 156 -17.41 -14.16 21.04
N GLU A 157 -18.36 -13.35 20.58
CA GLU A 157 -19.60 -13.03 21.30
C GLU A 157 -20.82 -13.77 20.72
N LEU A 158 -20.69 -14.33 19.52
CA LEU A 158 -21.74 -15.06 18.83
C LEU A 158 -22.12 -16.37 19.57
N THR A 159 -23.41 -16.51 19.85
CA THR A 159 -24.02 -17.69 20.46
C THR A 159 -25.00 -18.31 19.49
N VAL A 160 -24.77 -19.57 19.12
CA VAL A 160 -25.63 -20.26 18.14
C VAL A 160 -26.32 -21.44 18.77
N MET A 161 -27.59 -21.63 18.43
CA MET A 161 -28.38 -22.79 18.81
C MET A 161 -27.98 -24.00 17.95
N ASP A 162 -27.39 -25.04 18.56
CA ASP A 162 -27.17 -26.34 17.92
C ASP A 162 -28.18 -27.35 18.47
N GLY A 163 -29.42 -27.28 17.95
CA GLY A 163 -30.56 -28.01 18.49
C GLY A 163 -31.13 -27.32 19.73
N GLU A 164 -31.08 -27.96 20.89
CA GLU A 164 -31.55 -27.40 22.18
C GLU A 164 -30.41 -26.74 23.00
N GLU A 165 -29.15 -26.87 22.56
CA GLU A 165 -27.99 -26.35 23.28
C GLU A 165 -27.47 -25.06 22.65
N GLU A 166 -27.31 -24.01 23.47
CA GLU A 166 -26.58 -22.80 23.11
C GLU A 166 -25.07 -23.09 23.13
N LYS A 167 -24.42 -22.99 21.97
CA LYS A 167 -22.98 -23.12 21.83
C LYS A 167 -22.36 -21.77 21.50
N LYS A 168 -21.37 -21.40 22.31
CA LYS A 168 -20.53 -20.22 22.09
C LYS A 168 -19.32 -20.60 21.26
N ILE A 169 -19.07 -19.84 20.18
CA ILE A 169 -17.89 -20.06 19.34
C ILE A 169 -16.65 -19.56 20.10
N ASN A 170 -15.69 -20.45 20.27
CA ASN A 170 -14.42 -20.12 20.91
C ASN A 170 -13.41 -19.70 19.84
N VAL A 171 -13.03 -18.44 19.88
CA VAL A 171 -12.04 -17.87 18.98
C VAL A 171 -10.71 -17.72 19.72
N THR A 172 -9.66 -18.33 19.18
CA THR A 172 -8.31 -18.27 19.74
C THR A 172 -7.33 -17.74 18.70
N CYS A 173 -6.48 -16.81 19.13
CA CYS A 173 -5.43 -16.22 18.32
C CYS A 173 -4.05 -16.51 18.95
N GLU A 174 -2.99 -16.41 18.16
CA GLU A 174 -1.62 -16.53 18.67
C GLU A 174 -1.26 -15.36 19.61
N GLU A 175 -0.38 -15.59 20.59
CA GLU A 175 0.07 -14.60 21.59
C GLU A 175 0.62 -13.30 20.95
N ASN A 176 1.36 -13.42 19.84
CA ASN A 176 1.87 -12.26 19.10
C ASN A 176 0.74 -11.45 18.44
N THR A 177 -0.26 -12.14 17.89
CA THR A 177 -1.44 -11.52 17.28
C THR A 177 -2.23 -10.75 18.32
N MET A 178 -2.45 -11.36 19.49
CA MET A 178 -3.15 -10.78 20.64
C MET A 178 -2.54 -9.42 21.02
N SER A 179 -1.21 -9.36 21.13
CA SER A 179 -0.51 -8.12 21.50
C SER A 179 -0.72 -6.96 20.51
N LYS A 180 -1.03 -7.27 19.25
CA LYS A 180 -1.28 -6.25 18.21
C LYS A 180 -2.74 -5.81 18.14
N ILE A 181 -3.67 -6.68 18.53
CA ILE A 181 -5.11 -6.42 18.42
C ILE A 181 -5.73 -5.87 19.70
N ASP A 182 -5.07 -6.03 20.86
CA ASP A 182 -5.62 -5.58 22.14
C ASP A 182 -5.76 -4.04 22.22
N ASP A 183 -5.09 -3.28 21.35
CA ASP A 183 -5.22 -1.82 21.24
C ASP A 183 -6.42 -1.38 20.35
N VAL A 184 -7.06 -2.32 19.63
CA VAL A 184 -8.20 -2.02 18.75
C VAL A 184 -9.46 -1.82 19.59
N ASN A 185 -10.03 -0.62 19.53
CA ASN A 185 -11.29 -0.29 20.21
C ASN A 185 -12.49 -0.38 19.25
N ASP A 186 -13.71 -0.40 19.80
CA ASP A 186 -14.94 -0.50 19.02
C ASP A 186 -15.13 0.68 18.04
N ALA A 187 -14.51 1.85 18.31
CA ALA A 187 -14.55 3.01 17.41
C ALA A 187 -13.72 2.78 16.14
N LEU A 188 -12.56 2.12 16.23
CA LEU A 188 -11.74 1.71 15.09
C LEU A 188 -12.45 0.66 14.24
N ILE A 189 -13.18 -0.26 14.88
CA ILE A 189 -13.98 -1.26 14.16
C ILE A 189 -15.10 -0.58 13.36
N LEU A 190 -15.78 0.38 13.98
CA LEU A 190 -16.85 1.15 13.33
C LEU A 190 -16.31 1.95 12.14
N SER A 191 -15.14 2.59 12.27
CA SER A 191 -14.56 3.35 11.16
C SER A 191 -14.16 2.48 9.97
N GLU A 192 -13.73 1.24 10.22
CA GLU A 192 -13.27 0.33 9.16
C GLU A 192 -14.43 -0.40 8.47
N THR A 193 -15.42 -0.83 9.24
CA THR A 193 -16.53 -1.66 8.71
C THR A 193 -17.80 -0.87 8.38
N GLY A 194 -17.90 0.37 8.86
CA GLY A 194 -19.13 1.16 8.82
C GLY A 194 -20.24 0.62 9.72
N LYS A 195 -20.02 -0.49 10.45
CA LYS A 195 -21.01 -1.13 11.31
C LYS A 195 -20.45 -1.30 12.72
N SER A 196 -21.32 -1.14 13.72
CA SER A 196 -20.93 -1.45 15.10
C SER A 196 -20.71 -2.97 15.23
N PRO A 197 -19.85 -3.43 16.16
CA PRO A 197 -19.70 -4.85 16.43
C PRO A 197 -21.02 -5.56 16.76
N ALA A 198 -21.94 -4.86 17.44
CA ALA A 198 -23.28 -5.37 17.75
C ALA A 198 -24.12 -5.59 16.48
N ASN A 199 -24.16 -4.61 15.57
CA ASN A 199 -24.91 -4.73 14.31
C ASN A 199 -24.35 -5.86 13.43
N LEU A 200 -23.03 -6.09 13.46
CA LEU A 200 -22.40 -7.22 12.78
C LEU A 200 -22.81 -8.55 13.40
N ILE A 201 -22.84 -8.65 14.73
CA ILE A 201 -23.31 -9.86 15.44
C ILE A 201 -24.77 -10.14 15.10
N ASP A 202 -25.63 -9.13 15.10
CA ASP A 202 -27.05 -9.27 14.76
C ASP A 202 -27.24 -9.71 13.30
N SER A 203 -26.46 -9.14 12.38
CA SER A 203 -26.46 -9.54 10.97
C SER A 203 -26.01 -11.00 10.78
N MET A 204 -24.96 -11.42 11.51
CA MET A 204 -24.49 -12.81 11.51
C MET A 204 -25.55 -13.75 12.07
N GLN A 205 -26.21 -13.36 13.16
CA GLN A 205 -27.25 -14.15 13.80
C GLN A 205 -28.45 -14.34 12.86
N ALA A 206 -28.87 -13.28 12.16
CA ALA A 206 -29.95 -13.35 11.17
C ALA A 206 -29.65 -14.36 10.05
N ILE A 207 -28.42 -14.36 9.51
CA ILE A 207 -27.98 -15.32 8.49
C ILE A 207 -28.02 -16.76 9.02
N ILE A 208 -27.61 -16.97 10.27
CA ILE A 208 -27.57 -18.29 10.90
C ILE A 208 -28.99 -18.83 11.14
N ASP A 209 -29.89 -17.97 11.60
CA ASP A 209 -31.29 -18.31 11.85
C ASP A 209 -32.06 -18.55 10.53
N GLY A 210 -31.42 -18.30 9.38
CA GLY A 210 -32.03 -18.43 8.06
C GLY A 210 -33.13 -17.39 7.83
N THR A 211 -33.14 -16.33 8.64
CA THR A 211 -33.99 -15.18 8.41
C THR A 211 -33.35 -14.45 7.24
N GLU A 212 -33.98 -14.51 6.06
CA GLU A 212 -33.60 -13.60 4.97
C GLU A 212 -33.63 -12.20 5.59
N VAL A 213 -32.45 -11.60 5.72
CA VAL A 213 -32.32 -10.19 6.04
C VAL A 213 -33.04 -9.51 4.89
N ALA A 214 -34.29 -9.14 5.11
CA ALA A 214 -34.96 -8.20 4.24
C ALA A 214 -33.98 -7.03 4.17
N GLU A 215 -33.45 -6.78 2.98
CA GLU A 215 -32.89 -5.46 2.69
C GLU A 215 -34.08 -4.53 2.97
N GLU A 216 -34.14 -4.02 4.21
CA GLU A 216 -34.91 -2.83 4.52
C GLU A 216 -34.27 -1.80 3.60
N GLU A 217 -34.86 -1.67 2.40
CA GLU A 217 -34.82 -0.41 1.67
C GLU A 217 -35.13 0.62 2.74
N GLU A 218 -34.14 1.45 3.07
CA GLU A 218 -34.30 2.59 3.95
C GLU A 218 -35.34 3.51 3.30
N ASP A 219 -36.62 3.18 3.48
CA ASP A 219 -37.69 4.13 3.41
C ASP A 219 -37.35 5.16 4.49
N GLU A 220 -37.07 6.38 4.04
CA GLU A 220 -36.84 7.58 4.84
C GLU A 220 -38.07 7.85 5.74
N GLU A 221 -38.28 7.03 6.78
CA GLU A 221 -39.24 7.30 7.83
C GLU A 221 -38.59 8.24 8.85
N GLU A 222 -39.27 9.37 9.03
CA GLU A 222 -38.99 10.47 9.94
C GLU A 222 -38.33 10.00 11.26
N GLU A 223 -37.04 10.32 11.42
CA GLU A 223 -36.35 10.20 12.70
C GLU A 223 -37.07 11.08 13.74
N GLU A 224 -37.82 10.44 14.64
CA GLU A 224 -38.19 11.02 15.92
C GLU A 224 -36.92 11.25 16.75
N GLU A 225 -36.48 12.51 16.80
CA GLU A 225 -35.36 12.97 17.63
C GLU A 225 -35.56 12.62 19.11
N LEU A 226 -34.68 11.76 19.64
CA LEU A 226 -34.41 11.67 21.08
C LEU A 226 -33.23 12.56 21.47
N PRO A 227 -33.25 13.18 22.65
CA PRO A 227 -32.49 14.39 22.91
C PRO A 227 -31.06 14.10 23.35
N LEU A 228 -30.07 14.51 22.55
CA LEU A 228 -28.71 14.73 23.01
C LEU A 228 -28.40 16.23 23.05
N SER A 229 -28.42 16.74 24.28
CA SER A 229 -27.85 18.02 24.65
C SER A 229 -26.35 18.07 24.33
N GLN A 230 -25.96 18.86 23.33
CA GLN A 230 -24.72 19.65 23.33
C GLN A 230 -24.68 20.66 22.16
N ILE A 231 -25.24 21.84 22.44
CA ILE A 231 -24.87 23.18 21.90
C ILE A 231 -24.26 23.20 20.49
N THR A 232 -25.10 23.11 19.47
CA THR A 232 -24.94 23.85 18.21
C THR A 232 -26.25 24.56 17.90
N PHE A 233 -26.18 25.84 17.55
CA PHE A 233 -27.33 26.67 17.24
C PHE A 233 -27.95 26.23 15.90
N ASP A 234 -28.96 25.36 15.92
CA ASP A 234 -29.86 25.12 14.78
C ASP A 234 -30.87 26.26 14.68
N VAL A 235 -30.45 27.32 14.00
CA VAL A 235 -31.39 28.33 13.51
C VAL A 235 -31.80 27.89 12.11
N ASP A 236 -33.02 27.34 11.99
CA ASP A 236 -33.68 27.10 10.72
C ASP A 236 -33.59 28.38 9.87
N PRO A 237 -32.83 28.39 8.77
CA PRO A 237 -32.52 29.62 8.02
C PRO A 237 -33.75 30.22 7.33
N PHE A 238 -34.92 29.58 7.45
CA PHE A 238 -36.19 30.02 6.89
C PHE A 238 -37.23 30.39 7.96
N TYR A 239 -36.83 30.58 9.23
CA TYR A 239 -37.75 31.00 10.31
C TYR A 239 -38.53 32.29 9.98
N ASP A 240 -37.97 33.19 9.17
CA ASP A 240 -38.60 34.45 8.79
C ASP A 240 -39.56 34.36 7.59
N VAL A 241 -39.75 33.18 6.97
CA VAL A 241 -40.55 33.00 5.74
C VAL A 241 -41.94 32.45 6.05
N ILE A 242 -42.98 33.12 5.56
CA ILE A 242 -44.39 32.74 5.75
C ILE A 242 -44.62 31.33 5.14
N GLU A 243 -45.27 30.44 5.90
CA GLU A 243 -45.43 29.00 5.59
C GLU A 243 -45.80 28.61 4.14
N PRO A 244 -46.72 29.28 3.41
CA PRO A 244 -47.03 28.89 2.04
C PRO A 244 -45.85 29.12 1.08
N ASP A 245 -45.05 30.16 1.29
CA ASP A 245 -43.91 30.48 0.43
C ASP A 245 -42.71 29.57 0.71
N ARG A 246 -42.62 29.05 1.94
CA ARG A 246 -41.58 28.08 2.32
C ARG A 246 -41.68 26.77 1.53
N THR A 247 -42.89 26.29 1.28
CA THR A 247 -43.10 25.06 0.49
C THR A 247 -42.75 25.26 -1.00
N ASN A 248 -43.12 26.41 -1.57
CA ASN A 248 -42.76 26.78 -2.93
C ASN A 248 -41.23 26.91 -3.08
N LEU A 249 -40.57 27.55 -2.13
CA LEU A 249 -39.11 27.71 -2.16
C LEU A 249 -38.38 26.36 -2.03
N LYS A 250 -38.86 25.46 -1.16
CA LYS A 250 -38.32 24.09 -1.05
C LYS A 250 -38.46 23.32 -2.37
N ASN A 251 -39.62 23.43 -3.03
CA ASN A 251 -39.86 22.80 -4.33
C ASN A 251 -38.99 23.40 -5.43
N ASP A 252 -38.80 24.72 -5.46
CA ASP A 252 -37.92 25.40 -6.42
C ASP A 252 -36.46 25.01 -6.22
N ILE A 253 -35.99 24.89 -4.98
CA ILE A 253 -34.63 24.40 -4.68
C ILE A 253 -34.47 22.94 -5.14
N LYS A 254 -35.47 22.09 -4.92
CA LYS A 254 -35.46 20.69 -5.38
C LYS A 254 -35.43 20.61 -6.91
N ASN A 255 -36.24 21.42 -7.58
CA ASN A 255 -36.26 21.51 -9.04
C ASN A 255 -34.93 22.05 -9.60
N PHE A 256 -34.34 23.03 -8.95
CA PHE A 256 -33.03 23.58 -9.34
C PHE A 256 -31.92 22.54 -9.20
N ARG A 257 -31.88 21.80 -8.10
CA ARG A 257 -30.91 20.71 -7.89
C ARG A 257 -31.05 19.62 -8.95
N ASN A 258 -32.29 19.19 -9.24
CA ASN A 258 -32.55 18.19 -10.27
C ASN A 258 -32.15 18.69 -11.67
N SER A 259 -32.41 19.97 -11.97
CA SER A 259 -32.00 20.60 -13.22
C SER A 259 -30.48 20.68 -13.35
N ALA A 260 -29.77 21.03 -12.27
CA ALA A 260 -28.31 21.08 -12.24
C ALA A 260 -27.67 19.70 -12.45
N VAL A 261 -28.19 18.66 -11.78
CA VAL A 261 -27.72 17.27 -11.95
C VAL A 261 -27.96 16.78 -13.38
N ASN A 262 -29.12 17.10 -13.97
CA ASN A 262 -29.40 16.73 -15.37
C ASN A 262 -28.50 17.48 -16.36
N ALA A 263 -28.23 18.78 -16.12
CA ALA A 263 -27.29 19.54 -16.94
C ALA A 263 -25.86 18.99 -16.86
N GLU A 264 -25.44 18.52 -15.68
CA GLU A 264 -24.13 17.88 -15.49
C GLU A 264 -24.04 16.53 -16.22
N LYS A 265 -25.09 15.70 -16.16
CA LYS A 265 -25.18 14.45 -16.93
C LYS A 265 -25.11 14.69 -18.44
N ASP A 266 -25.81 15.70 -18.95
CA ASP A 266 -25.77 16.07 -20.37
C ASP A 266 -24.39 16.61 -20.78
N ALA A 267 -23.72 17.37 -19.92
CA ALA A 267 -22.35 17.83 -20.15
C ALA A 267 -21.37 16.65 -20.19
N PHE A 268 -21.53 15.67 -19.30
CA PHE A 268 -20.71 14.45 -19.28
C PHE A 268 -20.91 13.61 -20.55
N ALA A 269 -22.15 13.41 -20.99
CA ALA A 269 -22.48 12.69 -22.21
C ALA A 269 -21.84 13.34 -23.46
N LYS A 270 -21.97 14.67 -23.59
CA LYS A 270 -21.33 15.42 -24.69
C LYS A 270 -19.81 15.29 -24.65
N ARG A 271 -19.18 15.38 -23.48
CA ARG A 271 -17.72 15.25 -23.33
C ARG A 271 -17.22 13.86 -23.74
N GLY A 272 -17.98 12.81 -23.40
CA GLY A 272 -17.70 11.43 -23.82
C GLY A 272 -17.77 11.23 -25.34
N GLU A 273 -18.73 11.87 -26.02
CA GLU A 273 -18.82 11.85 -27.48
C GLU A 273 -17.65 12.56 -28.16
N PHE A 274 -17.22 13.71 -27.63
CA PHE A 274 -16.02 14.40 -28.11
C PHE A 274 -14.74 13.57 -27.93
N GLY A 275 -14.59 12.86 -26.80
CA GLY A 275 -13.49 11.93 -26.57
C GLY A 275 -13.44 10.80 -27.61
N LYS A 276 -14.59 10.19 -27.92
CA LYS A 276 -14.71 9.16 -28.96
C LYS A 276 -14.36 9.70 -30.35
N GLN A 277 -14.77 10.93 -30.68
CA GLN A 277 -14.40 11.58 -31.94
C GLN A 277 -12.88 11.89 -32.02
N ARG A 278 -12.24 12.32 -30.92
CA ARG A 278 -10.77 12.55 -30.87
C ARG A 278 -10.00 11.24 -31.12
N ILE A 279 -10.41 10.13 -30.48
CA ILE A 279 -9.78 8.82 -30.69
C ILE A 279 -9.94 8.38 -32.15
N SER A 280 -11.14 8.51 -32.73
CA SER A 280 -11.38 8.17 -34.14
C SER A 280 -10.59 9.03 -35.13
N ARG A 281 -10.41 10.33 -34.85
CA ARG A 281 -9.53 11.21 -35.65
C ARG A 281 -8.06 10.81 -35.53
N ARG A 282 -7.59 10.44 -34.33
CA ARG A 282 -6.22 9.97 -34.11
C ARG A 282 -5.96 8.63 -34.82
N THR A 283 -6.89 7.67 -34.76
CA THR A 283 -6.73 6.38 -35.44
C THR A 283 -6.76 6.53 -36.96
N THR A 284 -7.68 7.31 -37.52
CA THR A 284 -7.74 7.57 -38.98
C THR A 284 -6.55 8.37 -39.50
N ALA A 285 -6.04 9.34 -38.73
CA ALA A 285 -4.81 10.06 -39.08
C ALA A 285 -3.58 9.12 -39.04
N ALA A 286 -3.45 8.28 -38.01
CA ALA A 286 -2.38 7.29 -37.91
C ALA A 286 -2.43 6.27 -39.07
N GLU A 287 -3.62 5.81 -39.45
CA GLU A 287 -3.82 4.88 -40.58
C GLU A 287 -3.42 5.51 -41.92
N LYS A 288 -3.72 6.81 -42.11
CA LYS A 288 -3.33 7.56 -43.32
C LYS A 288 -1.81 7.79 -43.42
N VAL A 289 -1.13 7.97 -42.27
CA VAL A 289 0.33 8.07 -42.20
C VAL A 289 0.99 6.71 -42.45
N LEU A 290 0.45 5.62 -41.91
CA LEU A 290 0.96 4.26 -42.17
C LEU A 290 0.70 3.79 -43.61
N GLY A 291 -0.42 4.20 -44.23
CA GLY A 291 -0.77 3.84 -45.60
C GLY A 291 0.19 4.39 -46.66
N HIS A 292 0.91 5.47 -46.38
CA HIS A 292 1.89 6.05 -47.31
C HIS A 292 3.25 5.34 -47.33
N VAL A 293 3.52 4.44 -46.37
CA VAL A 293 4.82 3.74 -46.26
C VAL A 293 4.84 2.40 -47.02
N LYS A 294 3.68 1.83 -47.39
CA LYS A 294 3.60 0.52 -48.08
C LYS A 294 3.63 0.58 -49.62
N GLY A 295 3.83 1.76 -50.21
CA GLY A 295 3.64 2.02 -51.64
C GLY A 295 4.89 2.25 -52.48
N THR A 296 6.11 1.83 -52.08
CA THR A 296 7.31 1.99 -52.93
C THR A 296 8.30 0.85 -52.77
N SER A 297 7.99 -0.32 -53.33
CA SER A 297 8.97 -1.38 -53.55
C SER A 297 8.88 -1.94 -54.96
N THR A 298 9.48 -1.24 -55.93
CA THR A 298 9.90 -1.90 -57.18
C THR A 298 11.14 -1.25 -57.80
N SER A 299 12.17 -2.08 -57.96
CA SER A 299 13.22 -2.08 -59.00
C SER A 299 14.54 -1.30 -58.84
N SER A 300 15.61 -2.11 -58.90
CA SER A 300 16.89 -1.92 -59.61
C SER A 300 18.06 -1.17 -58.94
N SER A 301 19.01 -2.00 -58.49
CA SER A 301 20.44 -2.04 -58.84
C SER A 301 21.19 -0.79 -59.37
N THR A 302 22.43 -0.74 -58.88
CA THR A 302 23.71 -0.29 -59.47
C THR A 302 24.19 1.16 -59.31
N THR A 303 25.45 1.19 -58.84
CA THR A 303 26.57 2.10 -59.16
C THR A 303 26.67 3.47 -58.46
N THR A 304 27.67 3.50 -57.57
CA THR A 304 28.78 4.45 -57.50
C THR A 304 28.51 5.94 -57.24
N THR A 305 29.22 6.40 -56.21
CA THR A 305 29.77 7.75 -56.03
C THR A 305 28.74 8.88 -56.07
N ASN A 306 28.33 9.35 -54.90
CA ASN A 306 28.48 10.77 -54.56
C ASN A 306 28.38 10.96 -53.04
N ARG A 307 29.58 11.12 -52.47
CA ARG A 307 29.86 11.75 -51.19
C ARG A 307 29.45 13.22 -51.30
N ALA A 308 28.21 13.52 -50.93
CA ALA A 308 27.71 14.88 -50.77
C ALA A 308 27.14 15.01 -49.36
N THR A 309 27.95 15.63 -48.49
CA THR A 309 27.55 16.42 -47.31
C THR A 309 26.17 16.13 -46.73
N ASP A 310 26.06 15.01 -46.02
CA ASP A 310 24.98 14.82 -45.06
C ASP A 310 25.33 15.68 -43.84
N LEU A 311 24.85 16.93 -43.86
CA LEU A 311 24.90 17.80 -42.70
C LEU A 311 24.09 17.10 -41.63
N ARG A 312 24.77 16.47 -40.67
CA ARG A 312 24.21 16.02 -39.39
C ARG A 312 23.65 17.25 -38.67
N LEU A 313 22.46 17.67 -39.07
CA LEU A 313 21.62 18.58 -38.31
C LEU A 313 21.48 17.95 -36.93
N SER A 314 21.86 18.69 -35.89
CA SER A 314 21.69 18.25 -34.52
C SER A 314 20.22 17.93 -34.25
N GLU A 315 19.93 17.08 -33.26
CA GLU A 315 18.55 16.76 -32.84
C GLU A 315 17.70 18.04 -32.75
N LYS A 316 18.31 19.11 -32.21
CA LYS A 316 17.71 20.43 -32.02
C LYS A 316 17.37 21.14 -33.34
N GLU A 317 18.19 20.99 -34.37
CA GLU A 317 17.91 21.56 -35.69
C GLU A 317 16.84 20.75 -36.45
N ARG A 318 16.79 19.43 -36.26
CA ARG A 318 15.72 18.58 -36.83
C ARG A 318 14.37 18.89 -36.19
N GLU A 319 14.33 19.11 -34.88
CA GLU A 319 13.12 19.52 -34.16
C GLU A 319 12.64 20.89 -34.66
N MET A 320 13.56 21.85 -34.82
CA MET A 320 13.24 23.19 -35.32
C MET A 320 12.70 23.16 -36.75
N TYR A 321 13.23 22.28 -37.63
CA TYR A 321 12.68 22.07 -38.96
C TYR A 321 11.30 21.37 -38.94
N ARG A 322 11.05 20.43 -38.02
CA ARG A 322 9.73 19.78 -37.86
C ARG A 322 8.68 20.77 -37.40
N GLU A 323 9.04 21.63 -36.45
CA GLU A 323 8.20 22.67 -35.90
C GLU A 323 7.88 23.73 -36.96
N TYR A 324 8.90 24.19 -37.70
CA TYR A 324 8.72 25.09 -38.85
C TYR A 324 7.84 24.47 -39.96
N SER A 325 7.97 23.17 -40.21
CA SER A 325 7.11 22.47 -41.18
C SER A 325 5.66 22.31 -40.70
N ARG A 326 5.45 22.12 -39.39
CA ARG A 326 4.12 22.13 -38.75
C ARG A 326 3.47 23.52 -38.84
N GLU A 327 4.25 24.58 -38.60
CA GLU A 327 3.82 25.97 -38.73
C GLU A 327 3.36 26.29 -40.16
N LEU A 328 4.13 25.86 -41.18
CA LEU A 328 3.78 26.06 -42.58
C LEU A 328 2.51 25.30 -43.00
N HIS A 329 2.32 24.06 -42.53
CA HIS A 329 1.09 23.29 -42.77
C HIS A 329 -0.14 23.84 -42.03
N SER A 330 0.07 24.50 -40.88
CA SER A 330 -0.96 25.22 -40.13
C SER A 330 -1.44 26.46 -40.91
N ILE A 331 -0.50 27.21 -41.51
CA ILE A 331 -0.82 28.42 -42.29
C ILE A 331 -1.63 28.09 -43.56
N GLU A 332 -1.31 27.02 -44.28
CA GLU A 332 -2.02 26.64 -45.52
C GLU A 332 -3.45 26.10 -45.29
N ASN A 333 -3.76 25.59 -44.09
CA ASN A 333 -5.09 25.06 -43.77
C ASN A 333 -6.00 26.06 -43.05
N ARG A 334 -5.45 27.21 -42.65
CA ARG A 334 -6.17 28.26 -41.92
C ARG A 334 -7.32 28.89 -42.71
N ASP A 335 -7.22 28.93 -44.04
CA ASP A 335 -8.25 29.51 -44.92
C ASP A 335 -9.46 28.58 -45.16
N LYS A 336 -9.46 27.36 -44.60
CA LYS A 336 -10.51 26.34 -44.80
C LYS A 336 -11.21 25.91 -43.51
N ILE A 337 -10.75 26.36 -42.36
CA ILE A 337 -11.27 25.98 -41.04
C ILE A 337 -12.25 27.07 -40.59
N SER A 338 -13.42 26.68 -40.10
CA SER A 338 -14.41 27.61 -39.54
C SER A 338 -13.83 28.26 -38.28
N ASP A 339 -14.13 29.54 -38.04
CA ASP A 339 -13.61 30.29 -36.88
C ASP A 339 -13.83 29.55 -35.53
N GLU A 340 -14.90 28.77 -35.42
CA GLU A 340 -15.21 27.94 -34.24
C GLU A 340 -14.24 26.75 -34.09
N ASP A 341 -13.95 26.04 -35.18
CA ASP A 341 -13.02 24.91 -35.19
C ASP A 341 -11.58 25.36 -34.91
N TYR A 342 -11.22 26.58 -35.32
CA TYR A 342 -9.91 27.18 -35.03
C TYR A 342 -9.74 27.51 -33.53
N ALA A 343 -10.81 27.94 -32.86
CA ALA A 343 -10.79 28.17 -31.43
C ALA A 343 -10.58 26.87 -30.64
N VAL A 344 -11.19 25.76 -31.07
CA VAL A 344 -10.98 24.42 -30.49
C VAL A 344 -9.53 23.99 -30.66
N GLU A 345 -8.94 24.19 -31.84
CA GLU A 345 -7.53 23.82 -32.08
C GLU A 345 -6.54 24.61 -31.21
N ILE A 346 -6.83 25.88 -30.93
CA ILE A 346 -6.02 26.69 -30.00
C ILE A 346 -6.13 26.15 -28.57
N MET A 347 -7.32 25.73 -28.15
CA MET A 347 -7.52 25.18 -26.81
C MET A 347 -6.83 23.83 -26.67
N ASP A 348 -6.95 22.94 -27.66
CA ASP A 348 -6.24 21.66 -27.70
C ASP A 348 -4.71 21.87 -27.64
N LYS A 349 -4.15 22.84 -28.38
CA LYS A 349 -2.71 23.14 -28.31
C LYS A 349 -2.28 23.63 -26.93
N LYS A 350 -3.09 24.46 -26.27
CA LYS A 350 -2.81 24.91 -24.91
C LYS A 350 -2.90 23.78 -23.89
N GLU A 351 -3.83 22.84 -24.08
CA GLU A 351 -3.92 21.64 -23.24
C GLU A 351 -2.66 20.78 -23.40
N ASP A 352 -2.23 20.53 -24.64
CA ASP A 352 -1.00 19.77 -24.93
C ASP A 352 0.24 20.46 -24.32
N GLU A 353 0.35 21.79 -24.42
CA GLU A 353 1.44 22.56 -23.79
C GLU A 353 1.45 22.44 -22.25
N VAL A 354 0.28 22.42 -21.60
CA VAL A 354 0.15 22.24 -20.14
C VAL A 354 0.52 20.81 -19.74
N GLU A 355 0.13 19.81 -20.53
CA GLU A 355 0.49 18.40 -20.31
C GLU A 355 2.01 18.19 -20.42
N ASP A 356 2.65 18.80 -21.43
CA ASP A 356 4.11 18.76 -21.59
C ASP A 356 4.84 19.40 -20.41
N LEU A 357 4.37 20.56 -19.93
CA LEU A 357 4.91 21.21 -18.73
C LEU A 357 4.76 20.34 -17.48
N PHE A 358 3.62 19.66 -17.33
CA PHE A 358 3.38 18.74 -16.23
C PHE A 358 4.34 17.54 -16.28
N ILE A 359 4.53 16.93 -17.45
CA ILE A 359 5.46 15.81 -17.65
C ILE A 359 6.90 16.24 -17.35
N GLU A 360 7.31 17.44 -17.80
CA GLU A 360 8.63 17.97 -17.47
C GLU A 360 8.81 18.21 -15.96
N ALA A 361 7.80 18.77 -15.29
CA ALA A 361 7.82 18.97 -13.85
C ALA A 361 7.96 17.64 -13.10
N GLN A 362 7.19 16.62 -13.50
CA GLN A 362 7.27 15.28 -12.93
C GLN A 362 8.66 14.65 -13.14
N LYS A 363 9.26 14.78 -14.32
CA LYS A 363 10.62 14.29 -14.59
C LYS A 363 11.67 14.99 -13.74
N ARG A 364 11.56 16.31 -13.57
CA ARG A 364 12.48 17.07 -12.69
C ARG A 364 12.34 16.63 -11.24
N TRP A 365 11.10 16.51 -10.75
CA TRP A 365 10.82 16.04 -9.40
C TRP A 365 11.39 14.64 -9.16
N LEU A 366 11.14 13.68 -10.07
CA LEU A 366 11.71 12.33 -9.99
C LEU A 366 13.24 12.34 -10.02
N SER A 367 13.85 13.23 -10.79
CA SER A 367 15.31 13.39 -10.81
C SER A 367 15.86 13.91 -9.48
N TYR A 368 15.16 14.87 -8.86
CA TYR A 368 15.54 15.39 -7.54
C TYR A 368 15.38 14.32 -6.46
N GLU A 369 14.26 13.61 -6.44
CA GLU A 369 14.01 12.57 -5.43
C GLU A 369 14.98 11.39 -5.60
N ASN A 370 15.25 10.96 -6.83
CA ASN A 370 16.30 9.98 -7.10
C ASN A 370 17.69 10.46 -6.68
N GLY A 371 17.98 11.76 -6.83
CA GLY A 371 19.21 12.37 -6.32
C GLY A 371 19.29 12.29 -4.80
N ARG A 372 18.23 12.73 -4.11
CA ARG A 372 18.10 12.66 -2.65
C ARG A 372 18.23 11.24 -2.11
N LEU A 373 17.57 10.27 -2.74
CA LEU A 373 17.67 8.86 -2.36
C LEU A 373 19.08 8.32 -2.58
N ARG A 374 19.77 8.69 -3.66
CA ARG A 374 21.18 8.30 -3.88
C ARG A 374 22.10 8.89 -2.82
N ASP A 375 21.90 10.15 -2.45
CA ASP A 375 22.69 10.81 -1.41
C ASP A 375 22.44 10.17 -0.04
N LEU A 376 21.19 9.85 0.28
CA LEU A 376 20.83 9.13 1.50
C LEU A 376 21.48 7.74 1.49
N VAL A 377 21.30 6.95 0.43
CA VAL A 377 21.92 5.61 0.30
C VAL A 377 23.44 5.68 0.38
N SER A 378 24.07 6.71 -0.18
CA SER A 378 25.52 6.94 -0.07
C SER A 378 25.95 7.20 1.37
N GLN A 379 25.22 8.05 2.10
CA GLN A 379 25.46 8.30 3.53
C GLN A 379 25.31 7.01 4.35
N TRP A 380 24.28 6.20 4.08
CA TRP A 380 24.05 4.95 4.78
C TRP A 380 25.10 3.89 4.46
N LYS A 381 25.60 3.84 3.21
CA LYS A 381 26.69 2.94 2.82
C LYS A 381 28.04 3.31 3.43
N GLN A 382 28.26 4.59 3.78
CA GLN A 382 29.48 5.03 4.46
C GLN A 382 29.50 4.64 5.94
N VAL A 383 28.34 4.46 6.56
CA VAL A 383 28.26 3.96 7.94
C VAL A 383 28.40 2.44 7.90
N GLU A 384 29.52 1.93 8.40
CA GLU A 384 29.73 0.49 8.51
C GLU A 384 28.61 -0.11 9.38
N PRO A 385 27.96 -1.21 8.96
CA PRO A 385 26.82 -1.77 9.70
C PRO A 385 27.17 -2.12 11.14
N GLU A 386 28.43 -2.48 11.40
CA GLU A 386 28.96 -2.73 12.73
C GLU A 386 29.05 -1.45 13.58
N GLU A 387 29.44 -0.32 13.01
CA GLU A 387 29.42 0.98 13.71
C GLU A 387 27.99 1.42 14.03
N LEU A 388 27.05 1.22 13.11
CA LEU A 388 25.64 1.54 13.35
C LEU A 388 25.08 0.66 14.48
N GLU A 389 25.39 -0.63 14.47
CA GLU A 389 24.93 -1.56 15.50
C GLU A 389 25.59 -1.27 16.86
N ASN A 390 26.87 -0.89 16.88
CA ASN A 390 27.56 -0.46 18.09
C ASN A 390 27.03 0.89 18.62
N ASN A 391 26.74 1.84 17.75
CA ASN A 391 26.10 3.12 18.12
C ASN A 391 24.70 2.88 18.68
N ARG A 392 23.93 1.97 18.07
CA ARG A 392 22.61 1.56 18.57
C ARG A 392 22.72 0.86 19.93
N LYS A 393 23.64 -0.10 20.09
CA LYS A 393 23.87 -0.80 21.36
C LYS A 393 24.31 0.15 22.46
N THR A 394 25.21 1.09 22.17
CA THR A 394 25.67 2.10 23.14
C THR A 394 24.57 3.09 23.49
N ALA A 395 23.74 3.52 22.53
CA ALA A 395 22.59 4.37 22.80
C ALA A 395 21.55 3.64 23.67
N ILE A 396 21.23 2.39 23.35
CA ILE A 396 20.31 1.57 24.16
C ILE A 396 20.89 1.34 25.55
N ALA A 397 22.17 1.00 25.70
CA ALA A 397 22.81 0.83 27.00
C ALA A 397 22.78 2.12 27.83
N ARG A 398 23.04 3.28 27.21
CA ARG A 398 22.93 4.59 27.88
C ARG A 398 21.51 4.90 28.34
N LEU A 399 20.50 4.52 27.55
CA LEU A 399 19.09 4.71 27.89
C LEU A 399 18.61 3.73 28.97
N LEU A 400 19.10 2.49 28.95
CA LEU A 400 18.77 1.46 29.94
C LEU A 400 19.31 1.83 31.32
N ASP A 401 20.53 2.38 31.37
CA ASP A 401 21.16 2.86 32.60
C ASP A 401 20.75 4.29 32.99
N TYR A 402 19.82 4.91 32.24
CA TYR A 402 19.36 6.26 32.50
C TYR A 402 18.47 6.30 33.74
N ASP A 403 18.93 7.00 34.77
CA ASP A 403 18.25 7.14 36.05
C ASP A 403 18.00 8.63 36.30
N ASP A 404 16.72 9.02 36.23
CA ASP A 404 16.27 10.40 36.34
C ASP A 404 16.70 11.07 37.65
N ASP A 405 16.73 10.33 38.76
CA ASP A 405 17.10 10.89 40.07
C ASP A 405 18.61 11.14 40.16
N LYS A 406 19.41 10.27 39.55
CA LYS A 406 20.86 10.47 39.44
C LYS A 406 21.19 11.64 38.51
N GLU A 407 20.53 11.73 37.36
CA GLU A 407 20.76 12.85 36.43
C GLU A 407 20.24 14.18 36.97
N ARG A 408 19.14 14.17 37.73
CA ARG A 408 18.68 15.34 38.50
C ARG A 408 19.73 15.79 39.50
N SER A 409 20.31 14.86 40.26
CA SER A 409 21.35 15.17 41.27
C SER A 409 22.65 15.69 40.66
N LYS A 410 22.94 15.32 39.41
CA LYS A 410 24.13 15.77 38.67
C LYS A 410 23.95 17.14 38.03
N GLU A 411 22.71 17.62 37.89
CA GLU A 411 22.37 18.92 37.29
C GLU A 411 23.01 19.15 35.90
N ARG A 412 23.32 18.06 35.16
CA ARG A 412 24.02 18.16 33.87
C ARG A 412 23.15 18.71 32.74
N HIS A 413 21.85 18.46 32.80
CA HIS A 413 20.92 18.86 31.77
C HIS A 413 20.07 20.05 32.25
N ILE A 414 19.89 21.05 31.38
CA ILE A 414 19.16 22.30 31.69
C ILE A 414 17.73 22.06 32.18
N TYR A 415 17.11 20.97 31.75
CA TYR A 415 15.82 20.52 32.29
C TYR A 415 15.80 20.37 33.81
N TYR A 416 16.86 19.82 34.42
CA TYR A 416 16.86 19.47 35.85
C TYR A 416 17.31 20.62 36.76
N TYR A 417 18.21 21.50 36.30
CA TYR A 417 18.68 22.63 37.11
C TYR A 417 17.87 23.92 36.88
N ASP A 418 17.37 24.15 35.67
CA ASP A 418 16.57 25.33 35.32
C ASP A 418 15.50 24.97 34.29
N HIS A 419 14.46 24.33 34.78
CA HIS A 419 13.33 23.90 33.97
C HIS A 419 12.64 25.06 33.24
N ALA A 420 12.63 26.26 33.83
CA ALA A 420 12.02 27.43 33.21
C ALA A 420 12.79 27.87 31.96
N THR A 421 14.13 27.89 32.01
CA THR A 421 14.95 28.18 30.84
C THR A 421 14.90 27.07 29.80
N TRP A 422 14.89 25.80 30.22
CA TRP A 422 14.66 24.69 29.30
C TRP A 422 13.31 24.82 28.56
N SER A 423 12.24 25.15 29.28
CA SER A 423 10.91 25.29 28.70
C SER A 423 10.84 26.45 27.71
N ARG A 424 11.51 27.58 27.97
CA ARG A 424 11.60 28.70 27.02
C ARG A 424 12.38 28.31 25.77
N ASN A 425 13.57 27.72 25.93
CA ASN A 425 14.37 27.27 24.79
C ASN A 425 13.62 26.23 23.93
N ARG A 426 12.83 25.36 24.58
CA ARG A 426 12.02 24.37 23.85
C ARG A 426 10.84 24.99 23.12
N ALA A 427 10.20 26.01 23.70
CA ALA A 427 9.16 26.78 23.03
C ALA A 427 9.74 27.54 21.82
N GLU A 428 10.86 28.24 21.97
CA GLU A 428 11.54 28.93 20.86
C GLU A 428 11.96 27.98 19.74
N PHE A 429 12.44 26.77 20.08
CA PHE A 429 12.77 25.76 19.08
C PHE A 429 11.54 25.29 18.32
N ARG A 430 10.42 25.02 19.01
CA ARG A 430 9.15 24.64 18.37
C ARG A 430 8.59 25.75 17.50
N ASP A 431 8.63 26.99 17.97
CA ASP A 431 8.18 28.14 17.18
C ASP A 431 9.06 28.32 15.93
N GLY A 432 10.37 28.06 16.04
CA GLY A 432 11.29 28.07 14.90
C GLY A 432 11.04 26.94 13.88
N GLU A 433 10.60 25.77 14.35
CA GLU A 433 10.20 24.63 13.52
C GLU A 433 8.89 24.91 12.78
N ILE A 434 7.86 25.36 13.50
CA ILE A 434 6.57 25.78 12.94
C ILE A 434 6.77 26.89 11.90
N ARG A 435 7.66 27.86 12.18
CA ARG A 435 7.96 28.93 11.24
C ARG A 435 8.59 28.40 9.95
N ARG A 436 9.49 27.42 10.04
CA ARG A 436 10.14 26.84 8.85
C ARG A 436 9.16 26.00 8.04
N GLU A 437 8.35 25.19 8.70
CA GLU A 437 7.27 24.42 8.05
C GLU A 437 6.29 25.36 7.36
N LYS A 438 5.94 26.47 8.01
CA LYS A 438 5.09 27.51 7.41
C LYS A 438 5.76 28.21 6.23
N GLU A 439 7.06 28.53 6.31
CA GLU A 439 7.82 29.14 5.22
C GLU A 439 7.94 28.18 4.01
N GLU A 440 8.15 26.89 4.26
CA GLU A 440 8.14 25.84 3.22
C GLU A 440 6.74 25.68 2.60
N ALA A 441 5.67 25.79 3.41
CA ALA A 441 4.30 25.76 2.93
C ALA A 441 3.95 27.00 2.10
N GLU A 442 4.32 28.21 2.55
CA GLU A 442 4.13 29.46 1.82
C GLU A 442 4.97 29.48 0.52
N GLU A 443 6.20 28.97 0.52
CA GLU A 443 7.02 28.82 -0.69
C GLU A 443 6.40 27.78 -1.65
N GLY A 444 5.81 26.72 -1.11
CA GLY A 444 5.01 25.75 -1.87
C GLY A 444 3.78 26.38 -2.53
N GLU A 445 3.02 27.18 -1.77
CA GLU A 445 1.85 27.92 -2.28
C GLU A 445 2.26 29.00 -3.30
N GLU A 446 3.34 29.75 -3.05
CA GLU A 446 3.85 30.74 -4.01
C GLU A 446 4.36 30.07 -5.29
N ALA A 447 4.99 28.89 -5.20
CA ALA A 447 5.39 28.09 -6.36
C ALA A 447 4.18 27.54 -7.12
N GLU A 448 3.10 27.19 -6.43
CA GLU A 448 1.83 26.77 -7.02
C GLU A 448 1.10 27.94 -7.71
N VAL A 449 1.09 29.12 -7.10
CA VAL A 449 0.45 30.34 -7.64
C VAL A 449 1.27 30.97 -8.78
N ALA A 450 2.60 30.81 -8.78
CA ALA A 450 3.47 31.26 -9.87
C ALA A 450 3.42 30.34 -11.11
N ALA A 451 2.90 29.12 -10.98
CA ALA A 451 2.49 28.33 -12.12
C ALA A 451 1.16 28.90 -12.67
N PRO A 452 1.01 29.12 -14.00
CA PRO A 452 -0.26 29.57 -14.55
C PRO A 452 -1.32 28.46 -14.40
N VAL A 453 -2.08 28.52 -13.29
CA VAL A 453 -3.22 27.64 -13.04
C VAL A 453 -4.40 28.09 -13.90
N GLY A 454 -4.53 27.50 -15.09
CA GLY A 454 -5.86 27.26 -15.65
C GLY A 454 -6.60 26.26 -14.76
N PRO A 455 -7.95 26.23 -14.74
CA PRO A 455 -8.70 25.34 -13.86
C PRO A 455 -8.46 23.87 -14.24
N ILE A 456 -7.44 23.26 -13.64
CA ILE A 456 -7.17 21.83 -13.73
C ILE A 456 -8.16 21.15 -12.79
N THR A 457 -9.31 20.80 -13.35
CA THR A 457 -10.10 19.71 -12.78
C THR A 457 -9.28 18.44 -12.98
N ILE A 458 -8.63 17.96 -11.92
CA ILE A 458 -8.00 16.64 -11.91
C ILE A 458 -9.15 15.62 -11.98
N SER A 459 -9.55 15.30 -13.21
CA SER A 459 -10.39 14.16 -13.49
C SER A 459 -9.51 12.94 -13.30
N LEU A 460 -9.44 12.44 -12.07
CA LEU A 460 -9.04 11.07 -11.80
C LEU A 460 -9.93 10.19 -12.69
N LYS A 461 -9.33 9.59 -13.73
CA LYS A 461 -10.00 8.51 -14.44
C LYS A 461 -10.37 7.47 -13.38
N PRO A 462 -11.63 7.02 -13.30
CA PRO A 462 -11.92 5.85 -12.50
C PRO A 462 -11.01 4.73 -13.03
N LYS A 463 -10.33 4.01 -12.12
CA LYS A 463 -9.63 2.76 -12.45
C LYS A 463 -10.60 1.92 -13.26
N GLU A 464 -10.28 1.68 -14.54
CA GLU A 464 -11.02 0.71 -15.33
C GLU A 464 -10.98 -0.60 -14.55
N ASP A 465 -12.15 -1.14 -14.24
CA ASP A 465 -12.27 -2.40 -13.53
C ASP A 465 -11.46 -3.46 -14.29
N PRO A 466 -10.59 -4.24 -13.62
CA PRO A 466 -9.77 -5.27 -14.28
C PRO A 466 -10.60 -6.37 -14.97
N LYS A 467 -11.94 -6.31 -14.91
CA LYS A 467 -12.88 -7.23 -15.53
C LYS A 467 -13.14 -6.94 -17.02
N GLU A 468 -13.03 -5.68 -17.48
CA GLU A 468 -13.27 -5.37 -18.91
C GLU A 468 -12.08 -5.70 -19.83
N ALA A 469 -10.87 -5.82 -19.28
CA ALA A 469 -9.69 -6.26 -20.04
C ALA A 469 -9.68 -7.76 -20.36
N VAL A 470 -10.62 -8.54 -19.83
CA VAL A 470 -10.57 -10.01 -19.84
C VAL A 470 -11.32 -10.64 -21.02
N ASP A 471 -12.19 -9.89 -21.69
CA ASP A 471 -13.02 -10.43 -22.77
C ASP A 471 -12.24 -10.65 -24.09
N VAL A 472 -11.04 -10.07 -24.21
CA VAL A 472 -10.13 -10.25 -25.36
C VAL A 472 -9.29 -11.54 -25.25
N LEU A 473 -9.24 -12.18 -24.08
CA LEU A 473 -8.35 -13.31 -23.76
C LEU A 473 -8.98 -14.71 -23.93
N SER A 474 -10.24 -14.80 -24.35
CA SER A 474 -11.00 -16.06 -24.41
C SER A 474 -10.87 -16.86 -25.72
N LYS A 475 -10.10 -16.39 -26.71
CA LYS A 475 -9.96 -17.07 -28.01
C LYS A 475 -8.83 -18.11 -27.96
N PRO A 476 -9.05 -19.36 -28.45
CA PRO A 476 -7.98 -20.34 -28.56
C PRO A 476 -6.96 -19.88 -29.60
N VAL A 477 -5.72 -19.63 -29.16
CA VAL A 477 -4.64 -19.13 -30.02
C VAL A 477 -3.79 -20.31 -30.53
N SER A 478 -3.43 -20.26 -31.81
CA SER A 478 -2.55 -21.26 -32.43
C SER A 478 -1.11 -21.01 -31.97
N VAL A 479 -0.58 -21.88 -31.11
CA VAL A 479 0.77 -21.75 -30.56
C VAL A 479 1.83 -21.79 -31.69
N PRO A 480 2.66 -20.74 -31.86
CA PRO A 480 3.80 -20.78 -32.78
C PRO A 480 4.93 -21.69 -32.24
N ASP A 481 6.00 -21.85 -33.01
CA ASP A 481 7.18 -22.66 -32.67
C ASP A 481 7.63 -22.45 -31.20
N VAL A 482 7.60 -23.52 -30.40
CA VAL A 482 7.82 -23.50 -28.94
C VAL A 482 9.15 -22.85 -28.57
N GLY A 483 10.17 -22.94 -29.44
CA GLY A 483 11.46 -22.31 -29.23
C GLY A 483 11.39 -20.77 -29.15
N ARG A 484 10.58 -20.13 -30.00
CA ARG A 484 10.41 -18.67 -29.99
C ARG A 484 9.58 -18.20 -28.81
N LEU A 485 8.56 -18.99 -28.43
CA LEU A 485 7.75 -18.70 -27.26
C LEU A 485 8.62 -18.75 -25.99
N THR A 486 9.49 -19.75 -25.87
CA THR A 486 10.39 -19.90 -24.71
C THR A 486 11.36 -18.72 -24.60
N GLU A 487 11.90 -18.24 -25.72
CA GLU A 487 12.80 -17.07 -25.75
C GLU A 487 12.07 -15.79 -25.33
N TYR A 488 10.88 -15.53 -25.89
CA TYR A 488 10.08 -14.35 -25.57
C TYR A 488 9.59 -14.33 -24.12
N VAL A 489 9.07 -15.46 -23.62
CA VAL A 489 8.67 -15.60 -22.21
C VAL A 489 9.87 -15.40 -21.29
N GLY A 490 11.05 -15.89 -21.68
CA GLY A 490 12.30 -15.68 -20.94
C GLY A 490 12.73 -14.22 -20.85
N GLU A 491 12.57 -13.44 -21.92
CA GLU A 491 12.84 -11.99 -21.90
C GLU A 491 11.84 -11.25 -20.99
N GLN A 492 10.55 -11.60 -21.04
CA GLN A 492 9.54 -10.99 -20.17
C GLN A 492 9.78 -11.35 -18.70
N VAL A 493 10.06 -12.62 -18.38
CA VAL A 493 10.40 -13.02 -17.00
C VAL A 493 11.63 -12.29 -16.49
N GLU A 494 12.68 -12.14 -17.31
CA GLU A 494 13.88 -11.37 -16.95
C GLU A 494 13.58 -9.87 -16.76
N GLU A 495 12.67 -9.29 -17.54
CA GLU A 495 12.26 -7.89 -17.43
C GLU A 495 11.53 -7.60 -16.11
N PHE A 496 10.61 -8.49 -15.69
CA PHE A 496 9.84 -8.32 -14.46
C PHE A 496 10.63 -8.72 -13.20
N LEU A 497 11.29 -9.88 -13.19
CA LEU A 497 12.02 -10.37 -12.01
C LEU A 497 13.47 -9.90 -11.93
N GLY A 498 14.04 -9.35 -13.01
CA GLY A 498 15.45 -9.02 -13.11
C GLY A 498 16.38 -10.24 -13.22
N ALA A 499 15.81 -11.45 -13.30
CA ALA A 499 16.54 -12.71 -13.41
C ALA A 499 15.76 -13.72 -14.27
N LYS A 500 16.48 -14.57 -15.03
CA LYS A 500 15.87 -15.68 -15.78
C LYS A 500 15.58 -16.86 -14.88
N GLU A 501 14.33 -17.01 -14.47
CA GLU A 501 13.86 -18.19 -13.75
C GLU A 501 13.37 -19.27 -14.72
N GLU A 502 14.23 -20.26 -14.99
CA GLU A 502 13.94 -21.32 -15.99
C GLU A 502 12.69 -22.15 -15.64
N ASP A 503 12.43 -22.38 -14.35
CA ASP A 503 11.26 -23.15 -13.88
C ASP A 503 9.94 -22.41 -14.19
N LEU A 504 9.92 -21.08 -14.01
CA LEU A 504 8.77 -20.23 -14.29
C LEU A 504 8.52 -20.13 -15.80
N ILE A 505 9.58 -19.96 -16.58
CA ILE A 505 9.51 -19.95 -18.05
C ILE A 505 8.92 -21.26 -18.56
N LYS A 506 9.41 -22.40 -18.05
CA LYS A 506 8.91 -23.72 -18.43
C LYS A 506 7.44 -23.89 -18.04
N PHE A 507 7.05 -23.46 -16.85
CA PHE A 507 5.68 -23.52 -16.37
C PHE A 507 4.71 -22.75 -17.29
N ILE A 508 5.05 -21.51 -17.64
CA ILE A 508 4.23 -20.66 -18.53
C ILE A 508 4.13 -21.29 -19.93
N VAL A 509 5.24 -21.78 -20.48
CA VAL A 509 5.26 -22.43 -21.80
C VAL A 509 4.43 -23.72 -21.80
N ASP A 510 4.57 -24.57 -20.78
CA ASP A 510 3.80 -25.82 -20.65
C ASP A 510 2.30 -25.52 -20.50
N HIS A 511 1.93 -24.46 -19.77
CA HIS A 511 0.54 -24.03 -19.58
C HIS A 511 -0.09 -23.57 -20.91
N ILE A 512 0.64 -22.78 -21.71
CA ILE A 512 0.20 -22.30 -23.04
C ILE A 512 0.11 -23.46 -24.04
N VAL A 513 1.10 -24.36 -24.07
CA VAL A 513 1.11 -25.53 -24.97
C VAL A 513 -0.01 -26.51 -24.64
N SER A 514 -0.39 -26.61 -23.37
CA SER A 514 -1.51 -27.44 -22.91
C SER A 514 -2.88 -26.83 -23.26
N GLY A 515 -2.93 -25.59 -23.76
CA GLY A 515 -4.15 -24.94 -24.23
C GLY A 515 -5.07 -24.44 -23.12
N HIS A 516 -4.52 -24.19 -21.92
CA HIS A 516 -5.26 -23.59 -20.81
C HIS A 516 -5.52 -22.10 -21.06
N SER A 517 -6.46 -21.54 -20.30
CA SER A 517 -6.90 -20.16 -20.47
C SER A 517 -5.93 -19.16 -19.84
N ALA A 518 -5.89 -17.93 -20.37
CA ALA A 518 -5.09 -16.85 -19.78
C ALA A 518 -5.47 -16.56 -18.32
N GLN A 519 -6.75 -16.74 -17.97
CA GLN A 519 -7.25 -16.50 -16.61
C GLN A 519 -6.66 -17.51 -15.62
N GLU A 520 -6.61 -18.80 -15.98
CA GLU A 520 -6.00 -19.83 -15.14
C GLU A 520 -4.52 -19.54 -14.91
N LEU A 521 -3.80 -19.11 -15.95
CA LEU A 521 -2.40 -18.72 -15.82
C LEU A 521 -2.21 -17.51 -14.90
N ILE A 522 -3.10 -16.50 -14.96
CA ILE A 522 -3.04 -15.34 -14.06
C ILE A 522 -3.22 -15.78 -12.61
N THR A 523 -4.22 -16.62 -12.33
CA THR A 523 -4.48 -17.13 -10.97
C THR A 523 -3.33 -17.97 -10.43
N GLU A 524 -2.67 -18.78 -11.28
CA GLU A 524 -1.51 -19.56 -10.88
C GLU A 524 -0.25 -18.69 -10.66
N LEU A 525 -0.11 -17.59 -11.42
CA LEU A 525 1.00 -16.64 -11.30
C LEU A 525 0.82 -15.57 -10.21
N GLU A 526 -0.40 -15.38 -9.70
CA GLU A 526 -0.69 -14.44 -8.60
C GLU A 526 0.06 -14.81 -7.32
N GLY A 527 0.35 -16.10 -7.10
CA GLY A 527 1.18 -16.56 -5.99
C GLY A 527 2.64 -16.06 -6.06
N PRO A 528 3.38 -16.39 -7.13
CA PRO A 528 4.80 -16.01 -7.24
C PRO A 528 5.06 -14.57 -7.69
N LEU A 529 4.17 -13.95 -8.49
CA LEU A 529 4.39 -12.63 -9.11
C LEU A 529 3.37 -11.54 -8.68
N ASP A 530 2.41 -11.86 -7.80
CA ASP A 530 1.40 -10.92 -7.29
C ASP A 530 0.72 -10.12 -8.43
N GLU A 531 0.64 -8.79 -8.34
CA GLU A 531 0.01 -7.91 -9.34
C GLU A 531 0.73 -7.91 -10.71
N GLU A 532 2.02 -8.28 -10.76
CA GLU A 532 2.81 -8.28 -12.00
C GLU A 532 2.47 -9.46 -12.92
N GLY A 533 1.93 -10.55 -12.36
CA GLY A 533 1.52 -11.74 -13.11
C GLY A 533 0.48 -11.42 -14.20
N ALA A 534 -0.47 -10.53 -13.90
CA ALA A 534 -1.51 -10.12 -14.85
C ALA A 534 -0.94 -9.37 -16.06
N ILE A 535 0.07 -8.52 -15.83
CA ILE A 535 0.74 -7.74 -16.89
C ILE A 535 1.58 -8.66 -17.76
N LEU A 536 2.32 -9.59 -17.15
CA LEU A 536 3.13 -10.57 -17.87
C LEU A 536 2.27 -11.45 -18.77
N VAL A 537 1.15 -11.99 -18.27
CA VAL A 537 0.24 -12.82 -19.08
C VAL A 537 -0.36 -11.99 -20.22
N LYS A 538 -0.72 -10.73 -19.99
CA LYS A 538 -1.23 -9.83 -21.03
C LYS A 538 -0.21 -9.60 -22.15
N ASN A 539 1.07 -9.39 -21.82
CA ASN A 539 2.13 -9.24 -22.81
C ASN A 539 2.34 -10.52 -23.62
N VAL A 540 2.36 -11.68 -22.94
CA VAL A 540 2.52 -12.99 -23.59
C VAL A 540 1.34 -13.32 -24.51
N TRP A 541 0.10 -13.08 -24.07
CA TRP A 541 -1.09 -13.29 -24.93
C TRP A 541 -1.19 -12.27 -26.06
N GLY A 542 -0.74 -11.03 -25.83
CA GLY A 542 -0.65 -10.00 -26.86
C GLY A 542 0.37 -10.34 -27.94
N TRP A 543 1.44 -11.06 -27.60
CA TRP A 543 2.42 -11.57 -28.56
C TRP A 543 1.93 -12.80 -29.34
N LEU A 544 1.09 -13.62 -28.71
CA LEU A 544 0.50 -14.81 -29.34
C LEU A 544 -0.57 -14.47 -30.41
N GLN A 545 -1.25 -13.32 -30.28
CA GLN A 545 -2.24 -12.81 -31.24
C GLN A 545 -1.59 -12.11 -32.44
#